data_AF-A0A220VHN3-F1
#
_entry.id   AF-A0A220VHN3-F1
#
_cell.length_a   1.000
_cell.length_b   1.000
_cell.length_c   1.000
_cell.angle_alpha   90.00
_cell.angle_beta   90.00
_cell.angle_gamma   90.00
#
_symmetry.space_group_name_H-M   'P 1'
#
loop_
_entity.id
_entity.type
_entity.pdbx_description
1 polymer ?
#
loop_
_entity_poly.entity_id
_entity_poly.type
_entity_poly.pdbx_seq_one_letter_code
_entity_poly.pdbx_strand_id
1 'polypeptide(L)'
;MSNHFSTSDPIKARQEILTSLDKEQNQSEWINVCDCIYRNIPALKEASGRLSNQDIKLSIIGQLGFDSFRSFIESPKEKQGLEWSMNKWNMYKKNYSYICKYPYLRELSLAVSEIQNRVLVFKRFNIDFPDTLEGYQEAIAELERAKEEKKSNTISELKKSLTEANNRLEQQKIAQLRDRDIYQEHHDQRFEEIKALQNKVNELTLKISELTNELSQKDIELAKREAELREFTKRRLQDEAKKKSESKQDNTPQKISWFEHLKGLFFLSKT
;
A
#
# COMPACT_ATOMS: atom_id res chain seq x y z
N MET A 1 16.41 74.12 -11.76
CA MET A 1 15.47 73.19 -11.10
C MET A 1 15.88 73.12 -9.64
N SER A 2 15.09 73.75 -8.77
CA SER A 2 15.42 73.93 -7.35
C SER A 2 15.13 72.64 -6.59
N ASN A 3 16.16 71.97 -6.10
CA ASN A 3 16.01 70.80 -5.23
C ASN A 3 15.47 71.26 -3.88
N HIS A 4 14.17 71.08 -3.65
CA HIS A 4 13.57 71.19 -2.33
C HIS A 4 14.01 70.00 -1.47
N PHE A 5 15.22 70.06 -0.90
CA PHE A 5 15.57 69.23 0.25
C PHE A 5 14.80 69.78 1.45
N SER A 6 13.73 69.09 1.84
CA SER A 6 13.04 69.38 3.09
C SER A 6 14.05 69.23 4.22
N THR A 7 14.43 70.35 4.85
CA THR A 7 15.19 70.45 6.10
C THR A 7 14.35 69.94 7.29
N SER A 8 13.85 68.72 7.19
CA SER A 8 13.22 68.03 8.30
C SER A 8 14.31 67.55 9.24
N ASP A 9 14.19 67.89 10.52
CA ASP A 9 15.00 67.33 11.60
C ASP A 9 15.09 65.78 11.45
N PRO A 10 16.29 65.21 11.25
CA PRO A 10 16.45 63.78 10.98
C PRO A 10 15.94 62.90 12.12
N ILE A 11 15.97 63.40 13.37
CA ILE A 11 15.44 62.68 14.53
C ILE A 11 13.92 62.63 14.45
N LYS A 12 13.28 63.77 14.12
CA LYS A 12 11.83 63.85 13.96
C LYS A 12 11.35 62.98 12.78
N ALA A 13 12.02 63.06 11.63
CA ALA A 13 11.71 62.25 10.46
C ALA A 13 11.82 60.74 10.76
N ARG A 14 12.86 60.31 11.47
CA ARG A 14 13.00 58.93 11.95
C ARG A 14 11.85 58.54 12.87
N GLN A 15 11.48 59.40 13.82
CA GLN A 15 10.40 59.11 14.75
C GLN A 15 9.04 58.97 14.04
N GLU A 16 8.79 59.75 12.99
CA GLU A 16 7.60 59.59 12.15
C GLU A 16 7.58 58.22 11.44
N ILE A 17 8.73 57.77 10.90
CA ILE A 17 8.85 56.45 10.27
C ILE A 17 8.60 55.35 11.30
N LEU A 18 9.23 55.42 12.48
CA LEU A 18 9.03 54.44 13.56
C LEU A 18 7.57 54.39 14.01
N THR A 19 6.93 55.54 14.18
CA THR A 19 5.51 55.62 14.55
C THR A 19 4.63 54.95 13.49
N SER A 20 4.97 55.07 12.21
CA SER A 20 4.24 54.38 11.14
C SER A 20 4.48 52.87 11.15
N LEU A 21 5.71 52.43 11.43
CA LEU A 21 6.07 51.01 11.54
C LEU A 21 5.39 50.35 12.75
N ASP A 22 5.33 51.03 13.89
CA ASP A 22 4.68 50.49 15.09
C ASP A 22 3.14 50.37 14.91
N LYS A 23 2.56 51.14 13.97
CA LYS A 23 1.14 51.06 13.57
C LYS A 23 0.84 49.98 12.53
N GLU A 24 1.84 49.23 12.07
CA GLU A 24 1.74 48.11 11.10
C GLU A 24 1.00 46.89 11.69
N GLN A 25 -0.13 47.10 12.38
CA GLN A 25 -1.00 46.04 12.90
C GLN A 25 -2.22 45.81 11.99
N ASN A 26 -2.63 46.81 11.20
CA ASN A 26 -3.79 46.69 10.30
C ASN A 26 -3.36 46.38 8.86
N GLN A 27 -4.25 45.73 8.10
CA GLN A 27 -3.97 45.20 6.76
C GLN A 27 -3.50 46.26 5.74
N SER A 28 -3.86 47.54 5.88
CA SER A 28 -3.53 48.60 4.92
C SER A 28 -2.42 49.57 5.36
N GLU A 29 -1.93 49.46 6.59
CA GLU A 29 -1.00 50.45 7.19
C GLU A 29 0.39 50.43 6.56
N TRP A 30 0.74 49.34 5.88
CA TRP A 30 1.98 49.24 5.09
C TRP A 30 2.04 50.29 3.97
N ILE A 31 0.90 50.76 3.45
CA ILE A 31 0.83 51.85 2.48
C ILE A 31 1.29 53.15 3.14
N ASN A 32 0.81 53.41 4.37
CA ASN A 32 1.20 54.58 5.16
C ASN A 32 2.69 54.54 5.53
N VAL A 33 3.25 53.36 5.83
CA VAL A 33 4.70 53.16 6.03
C VAL A 33 5.47 53.59 4.78
N CYS A 34 5.04 53.13 3.60
CA CYS A 34 5.69 53.50 2.34
C CYS A 34 5.57 55.00 2.06
N ASP A 35 4.38 55.59 2.25
CA ASP A 35 4.15 57.03 2.10
C ASP A 35 5.07 57.83 3.04
N CYS A 36 5.19 57.40 4.30
CA CYS A 36 6.04 58.05 5.30
C CYS A 36 7.53 57.96 4.92
N ILE A 37 8.00 56.79 4.47
CA ILE A 37 9.39 56.61 4.03
C ILE A 37 9.68 57.46 2.79
N TYR A 38 8.82 57.45 1.77
CA TYR A 38 9.03 58.24 0.55
C TYR A 38 8.89 59.75 0.78
N ARG A 39 8.09 60.18 1.75
CA ARG A 39 8.02 61.59 2.15
C ARG A 39 9.31 62.07 2.82
N ASN A 40 9.87 61.26 3.71
CA ASN A 40 11.08 61.60 4.46
C ASN A 40 12.39 61.31 3.69
N ILE A 41 12.34 60.43 2.69
CA ILE A 41 13.48 60.07 1.83
C ILE A 41 13.03 60.06 0.36
N PRO A 42 12.74 61.22 -0.25
CA PRO A 42 12.20 61.30 -1.61
C PRO A 42 13.08 60.64 -2.67
N ALA A 43 14.40 60.71 -2.49
CA ALA A 43 15.37 60.08 -3.39
C ALA A 43 15.18 58.57 -3.56
N LEU A 44 14.53 57.86 -2.60
CA LEU A 44 14.23 56.44 -2.73
C LEU A 44 13.16 56.13 -3.79
N LYS A 45 12.29 57.10 -4.08
CA LYS A 45 11.23 56.95 -5.08
C LYS A 45 11.78 57.09 -6.50
N GLU A 46 12.71 58.02 -6.68
CA GLU A 46 13.34 58.32 -7.97
C GLU A 46 14.48 57.34 -8.30
N ALA A 47 15.24 56.93 -7.28
CA ALA A 47 16.26 55.92 -7.45
C ALA A 47 15.62 54.57 -7.77
N SER A 48 16.06 53.93 -8.85
CA SER A 48 15.68 52.56 -9.24
C SER A 48 16.23 51.48 -8.27
N GLY A 49 16.20 51.74 -6.96
CA GLY A 49 16.59 50.81 -5.90
C GLY A 49 17.90 51.11 -5.19
N ARG A 50 18.70 52.06 -5.69
CA ARG A 50 19.99 52.39 -5.08
C ARG A 50 20.19 53.90 -4.99
N LEU A 51 20.21 54.41 -3.76
CA LEU A 51 20.57 55.79 -3.50
C LEU A 51 22.04 56.03 -3.85
N SER A 52 22.35 57.19 -4.41
CA SER A 52 23.74 57.60 -4.59
C SER A 52 24.37 58.00 -3.25
N ASN A 53 25.70 58.03 -3.17
CA ASN A 53 26.40 58.51 -1.97
C ASN A 53 26.02 59.96 -1.63
N GLN A 54 25.72 60.78 -2.64
CA GLN A 54 25.29 62.16 -2.45
C GLN A 54 23.88 62.21 -1.85
N ASP A 55 22.95 61.41 -2.37
CA ASP A 55 21.59 61.33 -1.83
C ASP A 55 21.58 60.83 -0.38
N ILE A 56 22.42 59.84 -0.06
CA ILE A 56 22.55 59.32 1.30
C ILE A 56 23.02 60.43 2.25
N LYS A 57 24.12 61.12 1.89
CA LYS A 57 24.69 62.21 2.70
C LYS A 57 23.70 63.34 2.97
N LEU A 58 22.86 63.67 1.99
CA LEU A 58 21.87 64.75 2.09
C LEU A 58 20.58 64.31 2.78
N SER A 59 20.25 63.02 2.74
CA SER A 59 19.06 62.45 3.39
C SER A 59 19.22 62.23 4.90
N ILE A 60 18.11 61.90 5.57
CA ILE A 60 18.10 61.52 6.99
C ILE A 60 19.04 60.33 7.28
N ILE A 61 19.31 59.47 6.29
CA ILE A 61 20.17 58.29 6.43
C ILE A 61 21.60 58.72 6.79
N GLY A 62 22.20 59.59 5.98
CA GLY A 62 23.55 60.08 6.20
C GLY A 62 23.65 61.03 7.39
N GLN A 63 22.61 61.83 7.64
CA GLN A 63 22.55 62.73 8.80
C GLN A 63 22.52 61.97 10.14
N LEU A 64 21.97 60.74 10.16
CA LEU A 64 21.99 59.84 11.32
C LEU A 64 23.24 58.95 11.36
N GLY A 65 24.22 59.17 10.48
CA GLY A 65 25.51 58.46 10.49
C GLY A 65 25.54 57.14 9.72
N PHE A 66 24.53 56.83 8.90
CA PHE A 66 24.51 55.62 8.09
C PHE A 66 25.09 55.84 6.69
N ASP A 67 25.82 54.84 6.19
CA ASP A 67 26.43 54.86 4.86
C ASP A 67 25.52 54.31 3.76
N SER A 68 24.40 53.70 4.14
CA SER A 68 23.51 52.97 3.25
C SER A 68 22.11 52.85 3.84
N PHE A 69 21.10 52.81 2.97
CA PHE A 69 19.71 52.62 3.39
C PHE A 69 19.49 51.28 4.08
N ARG A 70 20.21 50.23 3.65
CA ARG A 70 20.18 48.93 4.30
C ARG A 70 20.66 49.01 5.74
N SER A 71 21.80 49.65 5.98
CA SER A 71 22.33 49.83 7.33
C SER A 71 21.35 50.60 8.21
N PHE A 72 20.68 51.62 7.68
CA PHE A 72 19.66 52.38 8.41
C PHE A 72 18.42 51.53 8.78
N ILE A 73 17.89 50.76 7.83
CA ILE A 73 16.73 49.89 8.06
C ILE A 73 17.04 48.80 9.10
N GLU A 74 18.15 48.08 8.93
CA GLU A 74 18.44 46.86 9.71
C GLU A 74 19.07 47.17 11.08
N SER A 75 19.59 48.37 11.29
CA SER A 75 20.23 48.73 12.57
C SER A 75 19.22 48.84 13.72
N PRO A 76 19.62 48.50 14.96
CA PRO A 76 18.75 48.61 16.14
C PRO A 76 18.26 50.04 16.42
N LYS A 77 17.12 50.16 17.11
CA LYS A 77 16.52 51.47 17.45
C LYS A 77 17.45 52.30 18.35
N GLU A 78 18.28 51.67 19.18
CA GLU A 78 19.24 52.34 20.07
C GLU A 78 20.37 53.03 19.31
N LYS A 79 20.72 52.51 18.13
CA LYS A 79 21.75 53.06 17.23
C LYS A 79 21.16 54.01 16.19
N GLN A 80 19.98 54.58 16.46
CA GLN A 80 19.25 55.43 15.51
C GLN A 80 18.77 54.71 14.23
N GLY A 81 18.80 53.38 14.19
CA GLY A 81 18.21 52.60 13.08
C GLY A 81 16.70 52.41 13.22
N LEU A 82 16.12 51.62 12.33
CA LEU A 82 14.68 51.29 12.33
C LEU A 82 14.34 49.90 12.90
N GLU A 83 15.35 49.04 13.10
CA GLU A 83 15.18 47.65 13.53
C GLU A 83 14.15 46.89 12.67
N TRP A 84 14.24 47.10 11.36
CA TRP A 84 13.29 46.55 10.39
C TRP A 84 13.99 45.68 9.36
N SER A 85 13.22 44.83 8.68
CA SER A 85 13.79 43.87 7.73
C SER A 85 13.86 44.45 6.33
N MET A 86 15.04 44.41 5.71
CA MET A 86 15.19 44.77 4.29
C MET A 86 14.33 43.90 3.37
N ASN A 87 14.06 42.65 3.74
CA ASN A 87 13.16 41.77 2.99
C ASN A 87 11.71 42.28 3.02
N LYS A 88 11.24 42.73 4.19
CA LYS A 88 9.91 43.37 4.32
C LYS A 88 9.84 44.65 3.48
N TRP A 89 10.86 45.50 3.55
CA TRP A 89 10.91 46.70 2.71
C TRP A 89 10.85 46.37 1.22
N ASN A 90 11.62 45.40 0.74
CA ASN A 90 11.60 45.01 -0.67
C ASN A 90 10.21 44.52 -1.11
N MET A 91 9.52 43.76 -0.25
CA MET A 91 8.15 43.33 -0.48
C MET A 91 7.19 44.52 -0.53
N TYR A 92 7.31 45.46 0.40
CA TYR A 92 6.46 46.65 0.48
C TYR A 92 6.68 47.54 -0.73
N LYS A 93 7.93 47.85 -1.06
CA LYS A 93 8.32 48.61 -2.25
C LYS A 93 7.74 48.00 -3.53
N LYS A 94 7.87 46.68 -3.71
CA LYS A 94 7.36 45.98 -4.90
C LYS A 94 5.84 46.06 -5.01
N ASN A 95 5.11 45.93 -3.92
CA ASN A 95 3.65 45.98 -3.95
C ASN A 95 3.13 47.44 -4.01
N TYR A 96 3.84 48.37 -3.39
CA TYR A 96 3.54 49.79 -3.44
C TYR A 96 3.66 50.38 -4.84
N SER A 97 4.53 49.83 -5.71
CA SER A 97 4.56 50.27 -7.12
C SER A 97 3.23 50.01 -7.84
N TYR A 98 2.49 48.96 -7.48
CA TYR A 98 1.13 48.73 -7.97
C TYR A 98 0.16 49.77 -7.41
N ILE A 99 0.30 50.17 -6.14
CA ILE A 99 -0.51 51.25 -5.57
C ILE A 99 -0.27 52.57 -6.31
N CYS A 100 0.97 52.87 -6.66
CA CYS A 100 1.29 54.06 -7.46
C CYS A 100 0.70 53.99 -8.87
N LYS A 101 0.71 52.80 -9.49
CA LYS A 101 0.16 52.59 -10.83
C LYS A 101 -1.37 52.57 -10.83
N TYR A 102 -1.98 52.06 -9.77
CA TYR A 102 -3.42 51.82 -9.62
C TYR A 102 -3.92 52.45 -8.32
N PRO A 103 -4.16 53.78 -8.29
CA PRO A 103 -4.46 54.53 -7.06
C PRO A 103 -5.68 54.02 -6.28
N TYR A 104 -6.67 53.47 -6.98
CA TYR A 104 -7.90 52.92 -6.38
C TYR A 104 -7.62 51.78 -5.39
N LEU A 105 -6.46 51.11 -5.49
CA LEU A 105 -6.06 50.06 -4.54
C LEU A 105 -5.89 50.57 -3.10
N ARG A 106 -5.70 51.89 -2.91
CA ARG A 106 -5.61 52.51 -1.57
C ARG A 106 -6.92 52.42 -0.80
N GLU A 107 -8.05 52.48 -1.51
CA GLU A 107 -9.39 52.46 -0.91
C GLU A 107 -9.81 51.06 -0.46
N LEU A 108 -9.20 50.02 -1.06
CA LEU A 108 -9.54 48.63 -0.82
C LEU A 108 -8.96 48.03 0.47
N SER A 109 -8.11 48.79 1.17
CA SER A 109 -7.48 48.38 2.43
C SER A 109 -6.81 47.00 2.41
N LEU A 110 -6.21 46.64 1.27
CA LEU A 110 -5.63 45.31 1.04
C LEU A 110 -4.30 45.12 1.77
N ALA A 111 -4.10 43.90 2.27
CA ALA A 111 -2.81 43.43 2.73
C ALA A 111 -1.81 43.26 1.57
N VAL A 112 -0.52 43.35 1.89
CA VAL A 112 0.55 43.17 0.90
C VAL A 112 0.48 41.83 0.18
N SER A 113 0.18 40.76 0.94
CA SER A 113 0.01 39.41 0.41
C SER A 113 -1.18 39.31 -0.54
N GLU A 114 -2.26 40.05 -0.29
CA GLU A 114 -3.44 40.06 -1.14
C GLU A 114 -3.12 40.70 -2.49
N ILE A 115 -2.47 41.87 -2.52
CA ILE A 115 -2.05 42.49 -3.78
C ILE A 115 -1.16 41.55 -4.58
N GLN A 116 -0.15 40.97 -3.93
CA GLN A 116 0.75 40.02 -4.57
C GLN A 116 0.00 38.82 -5.16
N ASN A 117 -0.94 38.26 -4.40
CA ASN A 117 -1.77 37.15 -4.86
C ASN A 117 -2.65 37.56 -6.04
N ARG A 118 -3.28 38.73 -6.00
CA ARG A 118 -4.13 39.23 -7.10
C ARG A 118 -3.32 39.42 -8.36
N VAL A 119 -2.16 40.08 -8.30
CA VAL A 119 -1.25 40.26 -9.45
C VAL A 119 -0.85 38.91 -10.05
N LEU A 120 -0.51 37.93 -9.22
CA LEU A 120 -0.16 36.58 -9.69
C LEU A 120 -1.34 35.87 -10.35
N VAL A 121 -2.54 36.01 -9.80
CA VAL A 121 -3.76 35.44 -10.38
C VAL A 121 -4.03 36.07 -11.74
N PHE A 122 -4.09 37.40 -11.85
CA PHE A 122 -4.29 38.10 -13.13
C PHE A 122 -3.27 37.65 -14.19
N LYS A 123 -1.99 37.61 -13.82
CA LYS A 123 -0.92 37.13 -14.71
C LYS A 123 -1.11 35.67 -15.13
N ARG A 124 -1.51 34.79 -14.21
CA ARG A 124 -1.74 33.36 -14.50
C ARG A 124 -2.87 33.15 -15.49
N PHE A 125 -3.89 34.00 -15.46
CA PHE A 125 -5.02 33.95 -16.39
C PHE A 125 -4.79 34.79 -17.65
N ASN A 126 -3.59 35.39 -17.81
CA ASN A 126 -3.26 36.30 -18.91
C ASN A 126 -4.26 37.46 -19.05
N ILE A 127 -4.71 37.99 -17.90
CA ILE A 127 -5.60 39.14 -17.80
C ILE A 127 -4.74 40.32 -17.34
N ASP A 128 -4.87 41.46 -18.03
CA ASP A 128 -4.23 42.69 -17.60
C ASP A 128 -4.79 43.17 -16.26
N PHE A 129 -3.92 43.73 -15.41
CA PHE A 129 -4.36 44.24 -14.11
C PHE A 129 -5.24 45.48 -14.34
N PRO A 130 -6.50 45.49 -13.87
CA PRO A 130 -7.46 46.54 -14.21
C PRO A 130 -7.01 47.95 -13.79
N ASP A 131 -7.35 48.97 -14.59
CA ASP A 131 -7.01 50.36 -14.28
C ASP A 131 -8.05 51.05 -13.37
N THR A 132 -9.24 50.46 -13.21
CA THR A 132 -10.36 51.02 -12.43
C THR A 132 -10.83 50.08 -11.32
N LEU A 133 -11.44 50.66 -10.28
CA LEU A 133 -12.04 49.90 -9.18
C LEU A 133 -13.15 48.96 -9.66
N GLU A 134 -14.00 49.45 -10.55
CA GLU A 134 -15.12 48.68 -11.13
C GLU A 134 -14.58 47.47 -11.93
N GLY A 135 -13.63 47.70 -12.84
CA GLY A 135 -13.02 46.62 -13.61
C GLY A 135 -12.28 45.60 -12.73
N TYR A 136 -11.68 46.06 -11.61
CA TYR A 136 -11.09 45.17 -10.62
C TYR A 136 -12.13 44.28 -9.92
N GLN A 137 -13.27 44.84 -9.51
CA GLN A 137 -14.35 44.09 -8.88
C GLN A 137 -14.99 43.09 -9.85
N GLU A 138 -15.25 43.51 -11.08
CA GLU A 138 -15.77 42.63 -12.13
C GLU A 138 -14.84 41.45 -12.41
N ALA A 139 -13.54 41.73 -12.57
CA ALA A 139 -12.58 40.68 -12.88
C ALA A 139 -12.38 39.71 -11.70
N ILE A 140 -12.48 40.18 -10.46
CA ILE A 140 -12.51 39.29 -9.28
C ILE A 140 -13.77 38.43 -9.27
N ALA A 141 -14.94 39.03 -9.49
CA ALA A 141 -16.21 38.31 -9.52
C ALA A 141 -16.19 37.23 -10.61
N GLU A 142 -15.64 37.54 -11.78
CA GLU A 142 -15.48 36.58 -12.86
C GLU A 142 -14.54 35.43 -12.49
N LEU A 143 -13.40 35.73 -11.86
CA LEU A 143 -12.49 34.70 -11.37
C LEU A 143 -13.12 33.81 -10.30
N GLU A 144 -13.99 34.36 -9.45
CA GLU A 144 -14.74 33.60 -8.45
C GLU A 144 -15.82 32.73 -9.09
N ARG A 145 -16.57 33.26 -10.05
CA ARG A 145 -17.53 32.48 -10.86
C ARG A 145 -16.86 31.32 -11.57
N ALA A 146 -15.75 31.58 -12.27
CA ALA A 146 -15.00 30.54 -12.98
C ALA A 146 -14.42 29.47 -12.04
N LYS A 147 -14.03 29.83 -10.80
CA LYS A 147 -13.60 28.86 -9.79
C LYS A 147 -14.77 28.01 -9.32
N GLU A 148 -15.92 28.61 -9.06
CA GLU A 148 -17.09 27.89 -8.57
C GLU A 148 -17.66 26.95 -9.63
N GLU A 149 -17.69 27.38 -10.90
CA GLU A 149 -18.05 26.53 -12.03
C GLU A 149 -17.12 25.31 -12.15
N LYS A 150 -15.79 25.52 -12.07
CA LYS A 150 -14.82 24.42 -12.09
C LYS A 150 -15.01 23.45 -10.93
N LYS A 151 -15.28 23.95 -9.71
CA LYS A 151 -15.60 23.08 -8.56
C LYS A 151 -16.88 22.30 -8.80
N SER A 152 -17.93 22.95 -9.27
CA SER A 152 -19.22 22.30 -9.58
C SER A 152 -19.05 21.18 -10.61
N ASN A 153 -18.33 21.45 -11.71
CA ASN A 153 -18.03 20.46 -12.74
C ASN A 153 -17.22 19.28 -12.17
N THR A 154 -16.18 19.56 -11.37
CA THR A 154 -15.38 18.52 -10.71
C THR A 154 -16.24 17.66 -9.77
N ILE A 155 -17.13 18.28 -8.98
CA ILE A 155 -18.04 17.56 -8.08
C ILE A 155 -19.01 16.69 -8.88
N SER A 156 -19.54 17.19 -10.00
CA SER A 156 -20.43 16.45 -10.89
C SER A 156 -19.73 15.23 -11.50
N GLU A 157 -18.51 15.40 -11.99
CA GLU A 157 -17.67 14.32 -12.53
C GLU A 157 -17.35 13.27 -11.46
N LEU A 158 -16.97 13.69 -10.26
CA LEU A 158 -16.70 12.79 -9.14
C LEU A 158 -17.95 12.01 -8.72
N LYS A 159 -19.13 12.64 -8.71
CA LYS A 159 -20.41 11.96 -8.42
C LYS A 159 -20.75 10.91 -9.48
N LYS A 160 -20.53 11.20 -10.77
CA LYS A 160 -20.71 10.23 -11.86
C LYS A 160 -19.77 9.04 -11.69
N SER A 161 -18.48 9.31 -11.49
CA SER A 161 -17.45 8.28 -11.27
C SER A 161 -17.77 7.40 -10.04
N LEU A 162 -18.21 8.00 -8.93
CA LEU A 162 -18.61 7.27 -7.73
C LEU A 162 -19.81 6.34 -8.00
N THR A 163 -20.79 6.81 -8.77
CA THR A 163 -21.97 6.03 -9.13
C THR A 163 -21.62 4.86 -10.04
N GLU A 164 -20.75 5.08 -11.03
CA GLU A 164 -20.23 4.02 -11.90
C GLU A 164 -19.43 2.97 -11.12
N ALA A 165 -18.55 3.41 -10.21
CA ALA A 165 -17.77 2.52 -9.36
C ALA A 165 -18.67 1.67 -8.44
N ASN A 166 -19.69 2.28 -7.84
CA ASN A 166 -20.66 1.56 -7.01
C ASN A 166 -21.46 0.54 -7.83
N ASN A 167 -21.90 0.90 -9.04
CA ASN A 167 -22.61 -0.03 -9.92
C ASN A 167 -21.73 -1.22 -10.33
N ARG A 168 -20.45 -0.98 -10.64
CA ARG A 168 -19.48 -2.06 -10.93
C ARG A 168 -19.25 -2.97 -9.73
N LEU A 169 -19.11 -2.39 -8.54
CA LEU A 169 -18.94 -3.16 -7.30
C LEU A 169 -20.15 -4.05 -7.03
N GLU A 170 -21.36 -3.53 -7.24
CA GLU A 170 -22.59 -4.29 -7.02
C GLU A 170 -22.74 -5.42 -8.04
N GLN A 171 -22.43 -5.17 -9.31
CA GLN A 171 -22.38 -6.23 -10.34
C GLN A 171 -21.35 -7.32 -9.98
N GLN A 172 -20.19 -6.94 -9.47
CA GLN A 172 -19.15 -7.89 -9.06
C GLN A 172 -19.61 -8.74 -7.87
N LYS A 173 -20.27 -8.15 -6.87
CA LYS A 173 -20.86 -8.90 -5.75
C LYS A 173 -21.90 -9.91 -6.23
N ILE A 174 -22.79 -9.51 -7.15
CA ILE A 174 -23.79 -10.42 -7.72
C ILE A 174 -23.11 -11.59 -8.45
N ALA A 175 -22.06 -11.32 -9.23
CA ALA A 175 -21.29 -12.36 -9.91
C ALA A 175 -20.63 -13.32 -8.92
N GLN A 176 -19.98 -12.79 -7.87
CA GLN A 176 -19.35 -13.61 -6.83
C GLN A 176 -20.34 -14.49 -6.07
N LEU A 177 -21.54 -13.99 -5.80
CA LEU A 177 -22.61 -14.78 -5.17
C LEU A 177 -23.05 -15.93 -6.08
N ARG A 178 -23.22 -15.67 -7.38
CA ARG A 178 -23.56 -16.73 -8.35
C ARG A 178 -22.47 -17.80 -8.43
N ASP A 179 -21.21 -17.38 -8.54
CA ASP A 179 -20.08 -18.31 -8.57
C ASP A 179 -20.04 -19.17 -7.31
N ARG A 180 -20.24 -18.56 -6.13
CA ARG A 180 -20.31 -19.28 -4.86
C ARG A 180 -21.43 -20.32 -4.86
N ASP A 181 -22.61 -19.98 -5.34
CA ASP A 181 -23.75 -20.89 -5.38
C ASP A 181 -23.48 -22.08 -6.34
N ILE A 182 -22.84 -21.82 -7.49
CA ILE A 182 -22.38 -22.87 -8.41
C ILE A 182 -21.33 -23.79 -7.75
N TYR A 183 -20.34 -23.22 -7.05
CA TYR A 183 -19.35 -24.00 -6.32
C TYR A 183 -19.98 -24.87 -5.23
N GLN A 184 -20.99 -24.35 -4.54
CA GLN A 184 -21.72 -25.10 -3.52
C GLN A 184 -22.47 -26.29 -4.14
N GLU A 185 -23.17 -26.06 -5.25
CA GLU A 185 -23.88 -27.14 -5.96
C GLU A 185 -22.92 -28.24 -6.42
N HIS A 186 -21.78 -27.88 -7.01
CA HIS A 186 -20.75 -28.85 -7.40
C HIS A 186 -20.14 -29.58 -6.20
N HIS A 187 -19.94 -28.88 -5.08
CA HIS A 187 -19.46 -29.50 -3.85
C HIS A 187 -20.46 -30.55 -3.33
N ASP A 188 -21.75 -30.23 -3.31
CA ASP A 188 -22.80 -31.13 -2.85
C ASP A 188 -22.94 -32.36 -3.77
N GLN A 189 -22.86 -32.17 -5.09
CA GLN A 189 -22.82 -33.27 -6.07
C GLN A 189 -21.64 -34.22 -5.82
N ARG A 190 -20.43 -33.67 -5.65
CA ARG A 190 -19.22 -34.47 -5.35
C ARG A 190 -19.32 -35.18 -4.00
N PHE A 191 -19.95 -34.55 -3.01
CA PHE A 191 -20.15 -35.15 -1.70
C PHE A 191 -21.03 -36.40 -1.78
N GLU A 192 -22.15 -36.32 -2.51
CA GLU A 192 -23.02 -37.49 -2.73
C GLU A 192 -22.32 -38.59 -3.56
N GLU A 193 -21.49 -38.21 -4.55
CA GLU A 193 -20.68 -39.18 -5.30
C GLU A 193 -19.67 -39.91 -4.41
N ILE A 194 -18.94 -39.18 -3.56
CA ILE A 194 -17.99 -39.75 -2.59
C ILE A 194 -18.72 -40.73 -1.66
N LYS A 195 -19.90 -40.35 -1.17
CA LYS A 195 -20.72 -41.20 -0.30
C LYS A 195 -21.18 -42.47 -1.00
N ALA A 196 -21.62 -42.38 -2.26
CA ALA A 196 -21.98 -43.54 -3.07
C ALA A 196 -20.78 -44.49 -3.30
N LEU A 197 -19.60 -43.94 -3.60
CA LEU A 197 -18.37 -44.71 -3.76
C LEU A 197 -17.94 -45.38 -2.43
N GLN A 198 -18.06 -44.70 -1.30
CA GLN A 198 -17.80 -45.27 0.02
C GLN A 198 -18.71 -46.46 0.31
N ASN A 199 -20.01 -46.32 0.06
CA ASN A 199 -20.96 -47.43 0.17
C ASN A 199 -20.55 -48.60 -0.72
N LYS A 200 -20.10 -48.31 -1.96
CA LYS A 200 -19.67 -49.37 -2.87
C LYS A 200 -18.42 -50.09 -2.39
N VAL A 201 -17.45 -49.36 -1.85
CA VAL A 201 -16.24 -49.94 -1.23
C VAL A 201 -16.63 -50.84 -0.06
N ASN A 202 -17.57 -50.42 0.79
CA ASN A 202 -18.05 -51.22 1.90
C ASN A 202 -18.72 -52.53 1.42
N GLU A 203 -19.60 -52.46 0.42
CA GLU A 203 -20.22 -53.65 -0.18
C GLU A 203 -19.16 -54.63 -0.74
N LEU A 204 -18.19 -54.11 -1.49
CA LEU A 204 -17.12 -54.94 -2.07
C LEU A 204 -16.24 -55.54 -0.97
N THR A 205 -15.97 -54.81 0.10
CA THR A 205 -15.20 -55.29 1.25
C THR A 205 -15.91 -56.44 1.95
N LEU A 206 -17.23 -56.32 2.17
CA LEU A 206 -18.05 -57.39 2.72
C LEU A 206 -18.00 -58.63 1.81
N LYS A 207 -18.17 -58.46 0.50
CA LYS A 207 -18.12 -59.56 -0.46
C LYS A 207 -16.75 -60.24 -0.53
N ILE A 208 -15.67 -59.49 -0.44
CA ILE A 208 -14.31 -60.06 -0.34
C ILE A 208 -14.18 -60.90 0.94
N SER A 209 -14.72 -60.43 2.07
CA SER A 209 -14.67 -61.19 3.32
C SER A 209 -15.47 -62.49 3.25
N GLU A 210 -16.64 -62.48 2.62
CA GLU A 210 -17.46 -63.67 2.37
C GLU A 210 -16.72 -64.70 1.51
N LEU A 211 -16.20 -64.27 0.36
CA LEU A 211 -15.43 -65.14 -0.55
C LEU A 211 -14.16 -65.68 0.12
N THR A 212 -13.49 -64.89 0.96
CA THR A 212 -12.32 -65.33 1.71
C THR A 212 -12.69 -66.43 2.72
N ASN A 213 -13.83 -66.30 3.40
CA ASN A 213 -14.34 -67.32 4.30
C ASN A 213 -14.73 -68.60 3.55
N GLU A 214 -15.39 -68.48 2.39
CA GLU A 214 -15.74 -69.63 1.54
C GLU A 214 -14.48 -70.37 1.03
N LEU A 215 -13.45 -69.64 0.61
CA LEU A 215 -12.17 -70.23 0.19
C LEU A 215 -11.51 -70.98 1.35
N SER A 216 -11.44 -70.37 2.53
CA SER A 216 -10.92 -71.02 3.74
C SER A 216 -11.67 -72.31 4.08
N GLN A 217 -13.00 -72.32 3.95
CA GLN A 217 -13.80 -73.54 4.15
C GLN A 217 -13.48 -74.62 3.11
N LYS A 218 -13.34 -74.25 1.84
CA LYS A 218 -12.97 -75.19 0.77
C LYS A 218 -11.57 -75.75 0.96
N ASP A 219 -10.60 -74.95 1.40
CA ASP A 219 -9.25 -75.42 1.70
C ASP A 219 -9.27 -76.45 2.84
N ILE A 220 -10.08 -76.23 3.88
CA ILE A 220 -10.29 -77.21 4.96
C ILE A 220 -10.93 -78.50 4.41
N GLU A 221 -11.92 -78.40 3.53
CA GLU A 221 -12.57 -79.56 2.91
C GLU A 221 -11.60 -80.36 2.02
N LEU A 222 -10.81 -79.67 1.19
CA LEU A 222 -9.77 -80.28 0.36
C LEU A 222 -8.74 -81.01 1.21
N ALA A 223 -8.26 -80.40 2.30
CA ALA A 223 -7.34 -81.03 3.23
C ALA A 223 -7.92 -82.32 3.86
N LYS A 224 -9.23 -82.32 4.19
CA LYS A 224 -9.92 -83.53 4.66
C LYS A 224 -9.97 -84.63 3.61
N ARG A 225 -10.37 -84.30 2.37
CA ARG A 225 -10.43 -85.27 1.27
C ARG A 225 -9.04 -85.83 0.93
N GLU A 226 -8.00 -85.01 0.97
CA GLU A 226 -6.62 -85.48 0.80
C GLU A 226 -6.21 -86.46 1.90
N ALA A 227 -6.57 -86.20 3.16
CA ALA A 227 -6.32 -87.12 4.27
C ALA A 227 -7.07 -88.46 4.08
N GLU A 228 -8.34 -88.43 3.68
CA GLU A 228 -9.14 -89.62 3.36
C GLU A 228 -8.53 -90.43 2.21
N LEU A 229 -8.09 -89.77 1.13
CA LEU A 229 -7.41 -90.41 0.01
C LEU A 229 -6.09 -91.07 0.44
N ARG A 230 -5.31 -90.43 1.32
CA ARG A 230 -4.09 -91.02 1.89
C ARG A 230 -4.42 -92.27 2.73
N GLU A 231 -5.46 -92.22 3.56
CA GLU A 231 -5.91 -93.39 4.32
C GLU A 231 -6.37 -94.53 3.40
N PHE A 232 -7.19 -94.22 2.39
CA PHE A 232 -7.66 -95.22 1.42
C PHE A 232 -6.49 -95.88 0.68
N THR A 233 -5.51 -95.08 0.23
CA THR A 233 -4.30 -95.58 -0.42
C THR A 233 -3.49 -96.48 0.53
N LYS A 234 -3.36 -96.09 1.80
CA LYS A 234 -2.70 -96.91 2.83
C LYS A 234 -3.42 -98.24 3.05
N ARG A 235 -4.75 -98.25 3.16
CA ARG A 235 -5.56 -99.48 3.30
C ARG A 235 -5.38 -100.40 2.08
N ARG A 236 -5.45 -99.84 0.87
CA ARG A 236 -5.25 -100.60 -0.36
C ARG A 236 -3.85 -101.24 -0.43
N LEU A 237 -2.80 -100.51 -0.06
CA LEU A 237 -1.44 -101.06 0.01
C LEU A 237 -1.32 -102.17 1.07
N GLN A 238 -2.01 -102.04 2.21
CA GLN A 238 -2.06 -103.10 3.23
C GLN A 238 -2.80 -104.34 2.74
N ASP A 239 -3.92 -104.18 2.03
CA ASP A 239 -4.67 -105.30 1.46
C ASP A 239 -3.89 -106.00 0.32
N GLU A 240 -3.19 -105.24 -0.53
CA GLU A 240 -2.26 -105.79 -1.53
C GLU A 240 -1.09 -106.53 -0.86
N ALA A 241 -0.55 -106.01 0.25
CA ALA A 241 0.48 -106.69 1.03
C ALA A 241 -0.04 -107.99 1.68
N LYS A 242 -1.25 -107.99 2.23
CA LYS A 242 -1.91 -109.18 2.80
C LYS A 242 -2.16 -110.25 1.73
N LYS A 243 -2.65 -109.87 0.56
CA LYS A 243 -2.81 -110.80 -0.58
C LYS A 243 -1.49 -111.40 -1.03
N LYS A 244 -0.39 -110.62 -1.02
CA LYS A 244 0.97 -111.14 -1.30
C LYS A 244 1.53 -112.06 -0.21
N SER A 245 1.12 -111.89 1.05
CA SER A 245 1.49 -112.82 2.13
C SER A 245 0.64 -114.10 2.11
N GLU A 246 -0.66 -114.01 1.76
CA GLU A 246 -1.54 -115.16 1.60
C GLU A 246 -1.15 -116.01 0.37
N SER A 247 -0.70 -115.39 -0.73
CA SER A 247 -0.13 -116.13 -1.88
C SER A 247 1.24 -116.78 -1.62
N LYS A 248 1.86 -116.52 -0.46
CA LYS A 248 3.12 -117.14 -0.02
C LYS A 248 2.92 -118.25 1.03
N GLN A 249 1.68 -118.52 1.46
CA GLN A 249 1.39 -119.52 2.48
C GLN A 249 0.98 -120.89 1.90
N ASP A 250 0.79 -121.00 0.58
CA ASP A 250 0.65 -122.25 -0.18
C ASP A 250 1.75 -122.35 -1.26
N ASN A 251 3.01 -122.49 -0.84
CA ASN A 251 4.05 -123.22 -1.60
C ASN A 251 5.40 -123.28 -0.86
N THR A 252 5.62 -124.42 -0.18
CA THR A 252 6.91 -125.16 -0.04
C THR A 252 8.04 -124.59 0.84
N PRO A 253 9.06 -125.39 1.24
CA PRO A 253 9.11 -126.76 1.79
C PRO A 253 9.97 -126.86 3.09
N GLN A 254 9.94 -128.01 3.77
CA GLN A 254 10.87 -128.38 4.86
C GLN A 254 12.35 -128.15 4.46
N LYS A 255 13.10 -127.37 5.25
CA LYS A 255 14.57 -127.42 5.30
C LYS A 255 15.12 -127.17 6.70
N ILE A 256 15.46 -128.28 7.35
CA ILE A 256 16.67 -128.63 8.11
C ILE A 256 17.41 -127.47 8.82
N SER A 257 17.51 -127.65 10.14
CA SER A 257 18.16 -126.81 11.14
C SER A 257 19.69 -126.71 10.98
N TRP A 258 20.20 -125.48 10.92
CA TRP A 258 21.64 -125.16 10.95
C TRP A 258 22.32 -125.51 12.29
N PHE A 259 21.55 -125.69 13.37
CA PHE A 259 22.08 -126.14 14.67
C PHE A 259 22.55 -127.60 14.66
N GLU A 260 22.24 -128.40 13.63
CA GLU A 260 22.82 -129.74 13.45
C GLU A 260 24.17 -129.73 12.69
N HIS A 261 24.59 -128.62 12.07
CA HIS A 261 25.86 -128.54 11.34
C HIS A 261 27.06 -128.06 12.19
N LEU A 262 26.83 -127.59 13.42
CA LEU A 262 27.89 -127.04 14.29
C LEU A 262 28.37 -127.98 15.41
N LYS A 263 27.86 -129.22 15.47
CA LYS A 263 28.37 -130.28 16.38
C LYS A 263 29.51 -131.12 15.79
N GLY A 264 29.99 -130.81 14.59
CA GLY A 264 30.90 -131.70 13.84
C GLY A 264 32.39 -131.33 13.81
N LEU A 265 32.81 -130.12 14.17
CA LEU A 265 34.20 -129.71 13.93
C LEU A 265 34.75 -128.81 15.04
N PHE A 266 35.73 -129.38 15.75
CA PHE A 266 36.73 -128.75 16.62
C PHE A 266 36.43 -128.56 18.10
N PHE A 267 36.40 -129.71 18.80
CA PHE A 267 37.38 -129.94 19.86
C PHE A 267 38.66 -130.50 19.21
N LEU A 268 39.78 -129.77 19.25
CA LEU A 268 41.13 -130.30 19.54
C LEU A 268 42.21 -129.21 19.51
N SER A 269 42.54 -128.71 20.70
CA SER A 269 43.79 -128.06 21.14
C SER A 269 43.49 -127.54 22.55
N LYS A 270 44.08 -127.97 23.67
CA LYS A 270 45.29 -128.72 24.00
C LYS A 270 45.12 -129.21 25.46
N THR A 271 45.79 -130.32 25.78
CA THR A 271 46.30 -130.75 27.11
C THR A 271 45.52 -130.42 28.36
#